data_AF-K9B9H5-F1
#
_entry.id   AF-K9B9H5-F1
#
_cell.length_a   1.000
_cell.length_b   1.000
_cell.length_c   1.000
_cell.angle_alpha   90.00
_cell.angle_beta   90.00
_cell.angle_gamma   90.00
#
_symmetry.space_group_name_H-M   'P 1'
#
loop_
_entity.id
_entity.type
_entity.pdbx_description
1 polymer ?
#
loop_
_entity_poly.entity_id
_entity_poly.type
_entity_poly.pdbx_seq_one_letter_code
_entity_poly.pdbx_strand_id
1 'polypeptide(L)' 'MSLDASMWAWKTRQKQKKGGALKPLKKLVLLSLADRAGEDHVCYPSIARLVEDTEMDRKTVLKIIDELIE' A
#
# COMPACT_ATOMS: atom_id res chain seq x y z
N MET A 1 4.72 -9.42 -11.30
CA MET A 1 4.64 -7.97 -11.11
C MET A 1 3.88 -7.39 -12.29
N SER A 2 2.83 -6.59 -12.05
CA SER A 2 2.07 -5.90 -13.09
C SER A 2 2.59 -4.47 -13.25
N LEU A 3 3.08 -4.12 -14.44
CA LEU A 3 3.54 -2.76 -14.74
C LEU A 3 2.40 -1.74 -14.56
N ASP A 4 1.20 -2.11 -14.99
CA ASP A 4 0.02 -1.24 -14.87
C ASP A 4 -0.36 -0.98 -13.42
N ALA A 5 -0.30 -2.00 -12.56
CA ALA A 5 -0.52 -1.82 -11.12
C ALA A 5 0.49 -0.85 -10.52
N SER A 6 1.78 -1.00 -10.84
CA SER A 6 2.84 -0.09 -10.37
C SER A 6 2.66 1.34 -10.89
N MET A 7 2.32 1.51 -12.17
CA MET A 7 2.03 2.83 -12.75
C MET A 7 0.81 3.48 -12.12
N TRP A 8 -0.28 2.72 -11.93
CA TRP A 8 -1.47 3.18 -11.23
C TRP A 8 -1.11 3.63 -9.81
N ALA A 9 -0.39 2.79 -9.06
CA ALA A 9 0.04 3.10 -7.73
C ALA A 9 0.80 4.43 -7.71
N TRP A 10 1.77 4.68 -8.58
CA TRP A 10 2.50 5.96 -8.70
C TRP A 10 1.64 7.17 -9.07
N LYS A 11 0.63 6.99 -9.93
CA LYS A 11 -0.31 8.06 -10.31
C LYS A 11 -1.28 8.40 -9.18
N THR A 12 -1.73 7.42 -8.40
CA THR A 12 -2.71 7.60 -7.31
C THR A 12 -2.23 8.59 -6.26
N ARG A 13 -3.01 9.66 -6.05
CA ARG A 13 -2.73 10.71 -5.05
C ARG A 13 -3.45 10.39 -3.75
N GLN A 14 -2.68 10.31 -2.66
CA GLN A 14 -3.19 9.91 -1.35
C GLN A 14 -3.90 11.08 -0.64
N LYS A 15 -5.09 10.83 -0.09
CA LYS A 15 -5.85 11.79 0.70
C LYS A 15 -5.32 11.84 2.13
N GLN A 16 -5.28 13.04 2.71
CA GLN A 16 -4.99 13.22 4.14
C GLN A 16 -6.31 13.15 4.92
N LYS A 17 -6.39 12.23 5.88
CA LYS A 17 -7.47 12.16 6.86
C LYS A 17 -6.97 12.78 8.18
N LYS A 18 -7.81 13.54 8.88
CA LYS A 18 -7.46 14.09 10.20
C LYS A 18 -7.25 12.93 11.16
N GLY A 19 -6.08 12.84 11.79
CA GLY A 19 -5.69 11.70 12.64
C GLY A 19 -5.35 10.41 11.88
N GLY A 20 -5.33 10.44 10.55
CA GLY A 20 -4.97 9.31 9.70
C GLY A 20 -3.46 9.21 9.45
N ALA A 21 -3.07 8.19 8.70
CA ALA A 21 -1.68 7.99 8.30
C ALA A 21 -1.17 9.10 7.36
N LEU A 22 0.15 9.33 7.35
CA LEU A 22 0.78 10.29 6.45
C LEU A 22 0.68 9.82 4.99
N LYS A 23 0.44 10.76 4.06
CA LYS A 23 0.33 10.45 2.62
C LYS A 23 1.49 9.61 2.06
N PRO A 24 2.77 9.87 2.39
CA PRO A 24 3.87 9.06 1.87
C PRO A 24 3.84 7.61 2.39
N LEU A 25 3.40 7.38 3.62
CA LEU A 25 3.31 6.03 4.18
C LEU A 25 2.20 5.22 3.48
N LYS A 26 1.04 5.85 3.24
CA LYS A 26 -0.03 5.26 2.40
C LYS A 26 0.47 4.90 1.01
N LYS A 27 1.24 5.80 0.41
CA LYS A 27 1.85 5.62 -0.90
C LYS A 27 2.77 4.40 -0.92
N LEU A 28 3.63 4.27 0.09
CA LEU A 28 4.61 3.20 0.18
C LEU A 28 3.94 1.84 0.34
N VAL A 29 2.93 1.73 1.20
CA VAL A 29 2.13 0.49 1.33
C VAL A 29 1.42 0.15 0.02
N LEU A 30 0.83 1.15 -0.67
CA LEU A 30 0.19 0.93 -1.96
C LEU A 30 1.18 0.43 -3.03
N LEU A 31 2.39 0.98 -3.05
CA LEU A 31 3.45 0.58 -3.97
C LEU A 31 3.93 -0.86 -3.67
N SER A 32 4.11 -1.22 -2.40
CA SER A 32 4.47 -2.60 -2.01
C SER A 32 3.38 -3.62 -2.42
N LEU A 33 2.10 -3.25 -2.34
CA LEU A 33 1.00 -4.08 -2.85
C LEU A 33 1.04 -4.20 -4.38
N ALA A 34 1.19 -3.07 -5.08
CA ALA A 34 1.21 -3.02 -6.54
C ALA A 34 2.40 -3.76 -7.16
N ASP A 35 3.58 -3.66 -6.54
CA ASP A 35 4.79 -4.40 -6.91
C ASP A 35 4.50 -5.91 -7.00
N ARG A 36 3.72 -6.42 -6.04
CA ARG A 36 3.38 -7.83 -5.90
C ARG A 36 2.15 -8.27 -6.69
N ALA A 37 1.44 -7.34 -7.32
CA ALA A 37 0.27 -7.66 -8.13
C ALA A 37 0.65 -8.51 -9.36
N GLY A 38 -0.14 -9.55 -9.64
CA GLY A 38 -0.08 -10.32 -10.88
C GLY A 38 -0.79 -9.62 -12.04
N GLU A 39 -0.89 -10.29 -13.19
CA GLU A 39 -1.60 -9.75 -14.36
C GLU A 39 -3.09 -9.49 -14.07
N ASP A 40 -3.71 -10.28 -13.19
CA ASP A 40 -5.08 -10.09 -12.74
C ASP A 40 -5.25 -8.92 -11.74
N HIS A 41 -4.21 -8.12 -11.53
CA HIS A 41 -4.17 -7.00 -10.58
C HIS A 41 -4.48 -7.36 -9.11
N VAL A 42 -4.31 -8.64 -8.75
CA VAL A 42 -4.49 -9.14 -7.39
C VAL A 42 -3.15 -9.49 -6.76
N CYS A 43 -3.06 -9.34 -5.44
CA CYS A 43 -1.96 -9.83 -4.62
C CYS A 43 -2.49 -10.26 -3.25
N TYR A 44 -1.77 -11.18 -2.60
CA TYR A 44 -2.11 -11.68 -1.26
C TYR A 44 -0.87 -11.77 -0.36
N PRO A 45 -0.11 -10.66 -0.15
CA PRO A 45 1.04 -10.68 0.74
C PRO A 45 0.62 -10.87 2.19
N SER A 46 1.48 -11.49 2.98
CA SER A 46 1.31 -11.50 4.43
C SER A 46 1.57 -10.10 5.01
N ILE A 47 0.96 -9.77 6.14
CA ILE A 47 1.23 -8.50 6.83
C ILE A 47 2.71 -8.41 7.23
N ALA A 48 3.34 -9.53 7.60
CA ALA A 48 4.77 -9.57 7.91
C ALA A 48 5.62 -9.12 6.72
N ARG A 49 5.25 -9.51 5.50
CA ARG A 49 5.93 -9.05 4.29
C ARG A 49 5.77 -7.54 4.08
N LEU A 50 4.57 -7.00 4.27
CA LEU A 50 4.35 -5.55 4.14
C LEU A 50 5.13 -4.77 5.20
N VAL A 51 5.20 -5.29 6.44
CA VAL A 51 6.02 -4.72 7.52
C VAL A 51 7.49 -4.67 7.13
N GLU A 52 8.01 -5.75 6.56
CA GLU A 52 9.39 -5.84 6.07
C GLU A 52 9.65 -4.84 4.92
N ASP A 53 8.81 -4.84 3.88
CA ASP A 53 9.00 -3.99 2.70
C ASP A 53 8.91 -2.49 3.02
N THR A 54 8.07 -2.11 3.99
CA THR A 54 7.81 -0.69 4.29
C THR A 54 8.48 -0.18 5.54
N GLU A 55 9.16 -1.05 6.29
CA GLU A 55 9.81 -0.76 7.58
C GLU A 55 8.87 -0.12 8.62
N MET A 56 7.57 -0.47 8.57
CA MET A 56 6.55 0.06 9.48
C MET A 56 6.10 -1.03 10.44
N ASP A 57 5.65 -0.65 11.65
CA ASP A 57 5.06 -1.62 12.56
C ASP A 57 3.71 -2.16 12.04
N ARG A 58 3.34 -3.35 12.53
CA ARG A 58 2.12 -4.06 12.13
C ARG A 58 0.84 -3.22 12.26
N LYS A 59 0.71 -2.42 13.33
CA LYS A 59 -0.52 -1.62 13.56
C LYS A 59 -0.62 -0.50 12.55
N THR A 60 0.51 0.14 12.21
CA THR A 60 0.57 1.18 11.18
C THR A 60 0.21 0.63 9.80
N VAL A 61 0.76 -0.52 9.39
CA VAL A 61 0.42 -1.16 8.11
C VAL A 61 -1.07 -1.47 8.03
N LEU A 62 -1.65 -2.07 9.06
CA LEU A 62 -3.08 -2.40 9.08
C LEU A 62 -3.97 -1.17 9.02
N LYS A 63 -3.64 -0.11 9.78
CA LYS A 63 -4.35 1.17 9.71
C LYS A 63 -4.29 1.78 8.31
N ILE A 64 -3.14 1.70 7.64
CA ILE A 64 -2.99 2.21 6.28
C ILE A 64 -3.83 1.41 5.29
N ILE A 65 -3.87 0.08 5.39
CA ILE A 65 -4.70 -0.76 4.52
C ILE A 65 -6.19 -0.39 4.69
N ASP A 66 -6.65 -0.22 5.92
CA ASP A 66 -8.02 0.24 6.22
C ASP A 66 -8.31 1.60 5.57
N GLU A 67 -7.39 2.57 5.71
CA GLU A 67 -7.50 3.89 5.09
C GLU A 67 -7.33 3.92 3.56
N LEU A 68 -6.88 2.82 2.93
CA LEU A 68 -6.77 2.68 1.47
C LEU A 68 -8.02 2.04 0.84
N ILE A 69 -8.84 1.36 1.63
CA ILE A 69 -10.11 0.75 1.20
C ILE A 69 -11.24 1.79 1.17
N GLU A 70 -11.17 2.81 2.03
CA GLU A 70 -12.08 3.98 2.07
C GLU A 70 -11.88 4.98 0.91
#